data_AF-A0A7N5JR99-F1
#
_entry.id   AF-A0A7N5JR99-F1
#
_cell.length_a   1.000
_cell.length_b   1.000
_cell.length_c   1.000
_cell.angle_alpha   90.00
_cell.angle_beta   90.00
_cell.angle_gamma   90.00
#
_symmetry.space_group_name_H-M   'P 1'
#
loop_
_entity.id
_entity.type
_entity.pdbx_description
1 polymer ?
#
loop_
_entity_poly.entity_id
_entity_poly.type
_entity_poly.pdbx_seq_one_letter_code
_entity_poly.pdbx_strand_id
1 'polypeptide(L)'
;MARGERRRRGAPADGARTTERAARGGPARRSGEARGSAWRAALGVVVLSLALGLSGCWLLAWHRARRAVTLHSAPPALPPDSSSPAVAPDLFWGTYRPHVYFGMKTRSPKPLLTGLMWAQQGATPGTPKLRHTCEQGDGVGPYGWEFHDGLSFGRQHIQDGALRLTTEFVKRPGGQHGGDWSWRVTVEPQTSGTSALPLVSLFFYVVTDGKEVLVPEVGAKGQLKFISGHSSELGDFRFTLMAPTNPGDTAPKYSSYNVFWSSNPGLPLLTEMAVPGEEEANPWSSWQAAC
;
A
#
# COMPACT_ATOMS: atom_id res chain seq x y z
N MET A 1 -15.12 -22.14 88.66
CA MET A 1 -14.17 -22.46 89.75
C MET A 1 -13.43 -21.17 90.10
N ALA A 2 -13.92 -20.46 91.12
CA ALA A 2 -13.36 -20.38 92.49
C ALA A 2 -12.09 -19.49 92.55
N ARG A 3 -11.91 -18.53 93.46
CA ARG A 3 -12.72 -17.92 94.54
C ARG A 3 -11.89 -16.76 95.14
N GLY A 4 -12.54 -15.74 95.70
CA GLY A 4 -12.01 -14.91 96.80
C GLY A 4 -11.65 -13.45 96.42
N GLU A 5 -12.43 -12.44 96.84
CA GLU A 5 -12.45 -11.78 98.18
C GLU A 5 -11.30 -10.77 98.38
N ARG A 6 -11.44 -9.58 99.00
CA ARG A 6 -12.54 -8.83 99.61
C ARG A 6 -11.99 -7.41 99.93
N ARG A 7 -12.91 -6.44 100.01
CA ARG A 7 -12.94 -5.25 100.90
C ARG A 7 -12.05 -4.01 100.68
N ARG A 8 -12.79 -2.90 100.57
CA ARG A 8 -12.47 -1.46 100.73
C ARG A 8 -11.89 -1.09 102.11
N ARG A 9 -11.02 -0.07 102.17
CA ARG A 9 -11.24 1.30 102.71
C ARG A 9 -9.90 2.01 103.02
N GLY A 10 -9.90 3.34 102.84
CA GLY A 10 -9.21 4.26 103.75
C GLY A 10 -7.94 4.93 103.24
N ALA A 11 -8.09 6.13 102.67
CA ALA A 11 -7.14 7.22 102.88
C ALA A 11 -7.34 7.76 104.33
N PRO A 12 -6.42 8.52 104.98
CA PRO A 12 -6.06 9.85 104.48
C PRO A 12 -4.67 10.41 104.90
N ALA A 13 -4.47 11.67 104.48
CA ALA A 13 -3.81 12.77 105.20
C ALA A 13 -2.31 13.04 104.99
N ASP A 14 -2.10 14.22 104.37
CA ASP A 14 -1.21 15.33 104.75
C ASP A 14 0.19 15.07 105.33
N GLY A 15 1.15 15.75 104.72
CA GLY A 15 2.49 15.95 105.26
C GLY A 15 3.34 16.82 104.35
N ALA A 16 3.26 18.13 104.53
CA ALA A 16 4.25 19.07 103.99
C ALA A 16 5.62 18.84 104.65
N ARG A 17 6.70 18.79 103.87
CA ARG A 17 8.07 19.12 104.30
C ARG A 17 8.95 19.42 103.08
N THR A 18 9.51 20.63 103.10
CA THR A 18 10.58 21.14 102.23
C THR A 18 11.92 20.47 102.55
N THR A 19 12.63 20.00 101.53
CA THR A 19 14.10 19.87 101.54
C THR A 19 14.67 20.14 100.15
N GLU A 20 15.70 20.98 100.13
CA GLU A 20 16.41 21.47 98.95
C GLU A 20 17.56 20.52 98.53
N ARG A 21 17.93 20.59 97.24
CA ARG A 21 19.16 20.11 96.57
C ARG A 21 19.32 18.60 96.28
N ALA A 22 19.25 18.23 95.00
CA ALA A 22 20.42 18.24 94.10
C ALA A 22 20.11 17.56 92.74
N ALA A 23 20.48 18.26 91.67
CA ALA A 23 20.80 17.85 90.31
C ALA A 23 20.54 16.39 89.84
N ARG A 24 19.80 16.25 88.73
CA ARG A 24 20.33 15.70 87.47
C ARG A 24 19.31 15.88 86.34
N GLY A 25 19.70 16.71 85.37
CA GLY A 25 18.97 16.84 84.11
C GLY A 25 19.03 15.54 83.30
N GLY A 26 17.87 15.12 82.81
CA GLY A 26 17.77 14.26 81.65
C GLY A 26 16.90 14.99 80.63
N PRO A 27 17.43 15.46 79.49
CA PRO A 27 16.57 15.99 78.45
C PRO A 27 15.77 14.84 77.86
N ALA A 28 14.46 15.07 77.77
CA ALA A 28 13.50 14.19 77.13
C ALA A 28 13.97 13.78 75.72
N ARG A 29 13.89 12.49 75.44
CA ARG A 29 14.13 11.85 74.15
C ARG A 29 13.02 12.25 73.16
N ARG A 30 13.05 13.49 72.66
CA ARG A 30 12.14 14.03 71.62
C ARG A 30 12.83 14.31 70.27
N SER A 31 14.12 14.05 70.14
CA SER A 31 14.93 14.44 68.97
C SER A 31 14.99 13.41 67.83
N GLY A 32 14.40 12.22 67.98
CA GLY A 32 14.44 11.15 66.97
C GLY A 32 13.34 11.24 65.90
N GLU A 33 12.10 11.58 66.27
CA GLU A 33 10.97 11.64 65.33
C GLU A 33 11.01 12.86 64.41
N ALA A 34 11.44 14.03 64.91
CA ALA A 34 11.52 15.26 64.12
C ALA A 34 12.56 15.16 62.99
N ARG A 35 13.69 14.48 63.24
CA ARG A 35 14.76 14.28 62.24
C ARG A 35 14.35 13.27 61.16
N GLY A 36 13.56 12.25 61.51
CA GLY A 36 12.96 11.32 60.55
C GLY A 36 11.83 11.95 59.71
N SER A 37 11.04 12.84 60.31
CA SER A 37 10.00 13.61 59.61
C SER A 37 10.59 14.60 58.60
N ALA A 38 11.61 15.36 58.99
CA ALA A 38 12.30 16.31 58.09
C ALA A 38 13.01 15.59 56.93
N TRP A 39 13.65 14.45 57.18
CA TRP A 39 14.26 13.62 56.13
C TRP A 39 13.23 13.06 55.14
N ARG A 40 12.08 12.59 55.64
CA ARG A 40 10.97 12.12 54.80
C ARG A 40 10.38 13.26 53.94
N ALA A 41 10.25 14.46 54.50
CA ALA A 41 9.82 15.64 53.76
C ALA A 41 10.82 16.01 52.66
N ALA A 42 12.13 16.03 52.97
CA ALA A 42 13.18 16.30 51.98
C ALA A 42 13.21 15.25 50.85
N LEU A 43 13.08 13.95 51.19
CA LEU A 43 12.98 12.87 50.21
C LEU A 43 11.74 13.01 49.32
N GLY A 44 10.59 13.38 49.89
CA GLY A 44 9.36 13.66 49.15
C GLY A 44 9.54 14.78 48.12
N VAL A 45 10.24 15.86 48.49
CA VAL A 45 10.55 16.97 47.57
C VAL A 45 11.46 16.53 46.42
N VAL A 46 12.48 15.71 46.70
CA VAL A 46 13.38 15.19 45.66
C VAL A 46 12.67 14.26 44.70
N VAL A 47 11.85 13.34 45.20
CA VAL A 47 11.04 12.42 44.37
C VAL A 47 10.05 13.20 43.51
N LEU A 48 9.37 14.20 44.08
CA LEU A 48 8.46 15.08 43.33
C LEU A 48 9.21 15.84 42.22
N SER A 49 10.40 16.36 42.50
CA SER A 49 11.21 17.07 41.51
C SER A 49 11.67 16.16 40.36
N LEU A 50 12.09 14.92 40.66
CA LEU A 50 12.44 13.93 39.65
C LEU A 50 11.22 13.50 38.82
N ALA A 51 10.07 13.28 39.46
CA ALA A 51 8.83 12.93 38.77
C ALA A 51 8.38 14.05 37.81
N LEU A 52 8.45 15.31 38.23
CA LEU A 52 8.16 16.46 37.37
C LEU A 52 9.16 16.59 36.22
N GLY A 53 10.46 16.36 36.46
CA GLY A 53 11.50 16.37 35.43
C GLY A 53 11.29 15.27 34.38
N LEU A 54 11.04 14.04 34.81
CA LEU A 54 10.75 12.91 33.92
C LEU A 54 9.44 13.13 33.14
N SER A 55 8.39 13.64 33.80
CA SER A 55 7.12 13.99 33.14
C SER A 55 7.32 15.09 32.09
N GLY A 56 8.11 16.13 32.39
CA GLY A 56 8.47 17.17 31.43
C GLY A 56 9.26 16.62 30.23
N CYS A 57 10.27 15.78 30.47
CA CYS A 57 11.00 15.09 29.41
C CYS A 57 10.09 14.21 28.55
N TRP A 58 9.17 13.49 29.18
CA TRP A 58 8.20 12.65 28.50
C TRP A 58 7.23 13.48 27.65
N LEU A 59 6.69 14.59 28.18
CA LEU A 59 5.83 15.50 27.44
C LEU A 59 6.55 16.10 26.22
N LEU A 60 7.81 16.51 26.39
CA LEU A 60 8.61 17.02 25.27
C LEU A 60 8.88 15.94 24.22
N ALA A 61 9.19 14.71 24.64
CA ALA A 61 9.36 13.57 23.74
C ALA A 61 8.04 13.25 23.01
N TRP A 62 6.91 13.25 23.72
CA TRP A 62 5.58 13.08 23.16
C TRP A 62 5.23 14.15 22.13
N HIS A 63 5.49 15.43 22.45
CA HIS A 63 5.27 16.53 21.51
C HIS A 63 6.18 16.46 20.28
N ARG A 64 7.42 15.98 20.43
CA ARG A 64 8.32 15.73 19.29
C ARG A 64 7.83 14.59 18.43
N ALA A 65 7.48 13.46 19.04
CA ALA A 65 6.95 12.29 18.35
C ALA A 65 5.64 12.63 17.60
N ARG A 66 4.72 13.34 18.27
CA ARG A 66 3.46 13.80 17.67
C ARG A 66 3.72 14.66 16.44
N ARG A 67 4.58 15.68 16.55
CA ARG A 67 4.93 16.54 15.40
C ARG A 67 5.61 15.78 14.26
N ALA A 68 6.35 14.72 14.56
CA ALA A 68 7.02 13.90 13.55
C ALA A 68 6.06 13.03 12.72
N VAL A 69 4.90 12.66 13.27
CA VAL A 69 3.93 11.76 12.59
C VAL A 69 2.63 12.45 12.15
N THR A 70 2.42 13.71 12.53
CA THR A 70 1.25 14.49 12.10
C THR A 70 1.58 15.30 10.85
N LEU A 71 0.66 15.31 9.88
CA LEU A 71 0.73 16.21 8.74
C LEU A 71 0.82 17.68 9.20
N HIS A 72 1.49 18.49 8.39
CA HIS A 72 1.70 19.91 8.69
C HIS A 72 0.36 20.67 8.76
N SER A 73 0.23 21.61 9.70
CA SER A 73 -1.02 22.35 9.95
C SER A 73 -1.27 23.53 8.99
N ALA A 74 -0.43 23.70 7.98
CA ALA A 74 -0.60 24.78 7.00
C ALA A 74 -1.77 24.46 6.07
N PRO A 75 -2.45 25.47 5.51
CA PRO A 75 -3.46 25.24 4.48
C PRO A 75 -2.89 24.38 3.34
N PRO A 76 -3.67 23.41 2.80
CA PRO A 76 -3.26 22.64 1.64
C PRO A 76 -2.93 23.55 0.45
N ALA A 77 -1.83 23.26 -0.25
CA ALA A 77 -1.47 23.96 -1.49
C ALA A 77 -2.35 23.55 -2.69
N LEU A 78 -3.00 22.40 -2.59
CA LEU A 78 -3.93 21.87 -3.59
C LEU A 78 -5.38 22.10 -3.13
N PRO A 79 -6.31 22.33 -4.07
CA PRO A 79 -7.74 22.40 -3.73
C PRO A 79 -8.24 21.06 -3.18
N PRO A 80 -9.37 21.05 -2.44
CA PRO A 80 -10.04 19.81 -2.09
C PRO A 80 -10.38 19.01 -3.36
N ASP A 81 -10.26 17.69 -3.28
CA ASP A 81 -10.56 16.76 -4.38
C ASP A 81 -9.85 17.09 -5.71
N SER A 82 -8.63 17.64 -5.64
CA SER A 82 -7.85 18.11 -6.79
C SER A 82 -7.59 17.05 -7.87
N SER A 83 -7.72 15.77 -7.55
CA SER A 83 -7.51 14.64 -8.48
C SER A 83 -8.82 14.01 -8.97
N SER A 84 -9.98 14.51 -8.53
CA SER A 84 -11.27 13.98 -8.97
C SER A 84 -11.52 14.26 -10.45
N PRO A 85 -12.31 13.42 -11.15
CA PRO A 85 -12.64 13.67 -12.55
C PRO A 85 -13.46 14.95 -12.76
N ALA A 86 -14.15 15.45 -11.71
CA ALA A 86 -14.88 16.71 -11.76
C ALA A 86 -13.95 17.95 -11.76
N VAL A 87 -12.80 17.88 -11.06
CA VAL A 87 -11.86 19.00 -10.94
C VAL A 87 -10.75 18.94 -11.98
N ALA A 88 -10.23 17.75 -12.26
CA ALA A 88 -9.10 17.54 -13.18
C ALA A 88 -9.36 16.36 -14.14
N PRO A 89 -10.39 16.45 -15.02
CA PRO A 89 -10.80 15.36 -15.90
C PRO A 89 -9.66 14.87 -16.81
N ASP A 90 -8.91 15.80 -17.40
CA ASP A 90 -7.85 15.48 -18.37
C ASP A 90 -6.69 14.71 -17.74
N LEU A 91 -6.49 14.84 -16.43
CA LEU A 91 -5.42 14.18 -15.69
C LEU A 91 -5.89 12.92 -14.96
N PHE A 92 -7.19 12.62 -14.96
CA PHE A 92 -7.73 11.53 -14.15
C PHE A 92 -7.11 10.18 -14.54
N TRP A 93 -7.03 9.89 -15.84
CA TRP A 93 -6.33 8.74 -16.41
C TRP A 93 -4.92 9.10 -16.86
N GLY A 94 -3.96 8.19 -16.68
CA GLY A 94 -2.63 8.35 -17.24
C GLY A 94 -1.73 7.15 -17.02
N THR A 95 -0.53 7.22 -17.60
CA THR A 95 0.56 6.24 -17.49
C THR A 95 1.29 6.33 -16.15
N TYR A 96 0.55 6.46 -15.04
CA TYR A 96 1.07 6.72 -13.69
C TYR A 96 1.62 5.47 -12.98
N ARG A 97 2.16 4.51 -13.75
CA ARG A 97 2.77 3.26 -13.27
C ARG A 97 4.17 3.12 -13.85
N PRO A 98 5.14 3.99 -13.47
CA PRO A 98 6.41 4.11 -14.18
C PRO A 98 7.30 2.85 -14.12
N HIS A 99 7.04 1.94 -13.19
CA HIS A 99 7.82 0.71 -13.04
C HIS A 99 7.27 -0.47 -13.86
N VAL A 100 6.13 -0.32 -14.55
CA VAL A 100 5.68 -1.31 -15.55
C VAL A 100 6.00 -0.80 -16.95
N TYR A 101 6.32 -1.71 -17.88
CA TYR A 101 6.69 -1.32 -19.24
C TYR A 101 5.60 -0.50 -19.94
N PHE A 102 4.34 -0.90 -19.78
CA PHE A 102 3.19 -0.15 -20.28
C PHE A 102 1.94 -0.46 -19.46
N GLY A 103 1.24 0.58 -19.01
CA GLY A 103 0.02 0.46 -18.23
C GLY A 103 -0.54 1.81 -17.80
N MET A 104 -1.81 1.85 -17.44
CA MET A 104 -2.49 3.06 -16.97
C MET A 104 -3.17 2.82 -15.63
N LYS A 105 -3.45 3.92 -14.91
CA LYS A 105 -4.30 3.92 -13.72
C LYS A 105 -5.02 5.26 -13.55
N THR A 106 -6.06 5.27 -12.72
CA THR A 106 -6.69 6.51 -12.27
C THR A 106 -5.91 7.18 -11.14
N ARG A 107 -6.01 8.51 -11.01
CA ARG A 107 -5.48 9.30 -9.88
C ARG A 107 -6.38 9.19 -8.64
N SER A 108 -6.56 7.97 -8.18
CA SER A 108 -7.47 7.62 -7.07
C SER A 108 -6.75 6.85 -5.97
N PRO A 109 -7.19 6.96 -4.69
CA PRO A 109 -6.77 6.05 -3.64
C PRO A 109 -7.27 4.61 -3.85
N LYS A 110 -8.33 4.39 -4.65
CA LYS A 110 -8.83 3.05 -5.04
C LYS A 110 -8.87 2.97 -6.57
N PRO A 111 -7.71 2.86 -7.22
CA PRO A 111 -7.64 3.02 -8.65
C PRO A 111 -8.15 1.79 -9.40
N LEU A 112 -8.63 2.02 -10.61
CA LEU A 112 -8.71 0.99 -11.64
C LEU A 112 -7.36 0.97 -12.36
N LEU A 113 -6.75 -0.21 -12.48
CA LEU A 113 -5.42 -0.38 -13.09
C LEU A 113 -5.51 -1.26 -14.32
N THR A 114 -4.74 -0.92 -15.34
CA THR A 114 -4.55 -1.75 -16.53
C THR A 114 -3.05 -1.90 -16.82
N GLY A 115 -2.68 -2.98 -17.49
CA GLY A 115 -1.30 -3.18 -17.91
C GLY A 115 -1.12 -4.20 -19.01
N LEU A 116 0.08 -4.19 -19.57
CA LEU A 116 0.56 -5.09 -20.60
C LEU A 116 1.63 -6.01 -20.03
N MET A 117 1.59 -7.28 -20.41
CA MET A 117 2.71 -8.20 -20.32
C MET A 117 2.94 -8.87 -21.68
N TRP A 118 4.13 -9.39 -21.92
CA TRP A 118 4.40 -10.20 -23.11
C TRP A 118 5.39 -11.32 -22.84
N ALA A 119 5.31 -12.38 -23.64
CA ALA A 119 6.27 -13.48 -23.62
C ALA A 119 6.51 -14.00 -25.05
N GLN A 120 7.77 -14.18 -25.43
CA GLN A 120 8.13 -14.85 -26.68
C GLN A 120 8.11 -16.37 -26.47
N GLN A 121 7.32 -17.06 -27.29
CA GLN A 121 7.19 -18.52 -27.24
C GLN A 121 8.33 -19.18 -28.00
N GLY A 122 8.87 -20.29 -27.46
CA GLY A 122 9.85 -21.13 -28.14
C GLY A 122 11.25 -20.51 -28.32
N ALA A 123 11.56 -19.38 -27.66
CA ALA A 123 12.87 -18.73 -27.76
C ALA A 123 13.98 -19.45 -26.98
N THR A 124 13.63 -20.04 -25.84
CA THR A 124 14.55 -20.81 -24.98
C THR A 124 13.86 -22.07 -24.48
N PRO A 125 14.58 -23.20 -24.28
CA PRO A 125 14.04 -24.36 -23.60
C PRO A 125 13.57 -23.98 -22.18
N GLY A 126 12.35 -24.37 -21.80
CA GLY A 126 11.76 -24.07 -20.48
C GLY A 126 10.69 -22.98 -20.52
N THR A 127 10.45 -22.37 -19.36
CA THR A 127 9.39 -21.36 -19.18
C THR A 127 9.72 -20.07 -19.94
N PRO A 128 8.82 -19.57 -20.81
CA PRO A 128 9.02 -18.30 -21.49
C PRO A 128 9.27 -17.15 -20.51
N LYS A 129 10.20 -16.25 -20.85
CA LYS A 129 10.46 -15.03 -20.07
C LYS A 129 9.27 -14.09 -20.22
N LEU A 130 8.47 -13.95 -19.16
CA LEU A 130 7.38 -12.99 -19.08
C LEU A 130 7.92 -11.60 -18.72
N ARG A 131 7.62 -10.59 -19.54
CA ARG A 131 7.98 -9.19 -19.30
C ARG A 131 6.79 -8.43 -18.75
N HIS A 132 7.00 -7.69 -17.66
CA HIS A 132 5.96 -6.87 -17.04
C HIS A 132 6.54 -5.61 -16.38
N THR A 133 7.44 -5.76 -15.40
CA THR A 133 8.13 -4.67 -14.72
C THR A 133 9.46 -4.34 -15.40
N CYS A 134 9.87 -3.08 -15.29
CA CYS A 134 11.10 -2.54 -15.86
C CYS A 134 12.33 -2.97 -15.04
N GLU A 135 12.66 -4.26 -15.11
CA GLU A 135 13.83 -4.83 -14.41
C GLU A 135 15.10 -4.62 -15.23
N GLN A 136 16.10 -3.95 -14.64
CA GLN A 136 17.34 -3.61 -15.36
C GLN A 136 18.12 -4.83 -15.89
N GLY A 137 17.99 -5.98 -15.22
CA GLY A 137 18.69 -7.21 -15.56
C GLY A 137 17.91 -8.19 -16.43
N ASP A 138 16.74 -7.82 -16.94
CA ASP A 138 15.88 -8.77 -17.67
C ASP A 138 16.28 -8.98 -19.14
N GLY A 139 17.15 -8.12 -19.69
CA GLY A 139 17.67 -8.18 -21.05
C GLY A 139 16.83 -7.42 -22.08
N VAL A 140 15.80 -6.68 -21.67
CA VAL A 140 15.06 -5.74 -22.51
C VAL A 140 15.86 -4.43 -22.62
N GLY A 141 15.98 -3.90 -23.83
CA GLY A 141 16.60 -2.61 -24.06
C GLY A 141 17.24 -2.47 -25.45
N PRO A 142 17.31 -1.25 -26.00
CA PRO A 142 16.79 0.00 -25.43
C PRO A 142 15.25 0.10 -25.46
N TYR A 143 14.68 0.87 -24.52
CA TYR A 143 13.26 1.22 -24.52
C TYR A 143 13.03 2.63 -23.99
N GLY A 144 11.91 3.25 -24.39
CA GLY A 144 11.54 4.58 -23.91
C GLY A 144 10.43 5.22 -24.73
N TRP A 145 9.90 6.32 -24.19
CA TRP A 145 8.94 7.16 -24.90
C TRP A 145 9.65 7.95 -26.00
N GLU A 146 9.20 7.78 -27.24
CA GLU A 146 9.56 8.66 -28.35
C GLU A 146 8.72 9.94 -28.29
N PHE A 147 7.42 9.78 -28.03
CA PHE A 147 6.48 10.87 -27.81
C PHE A 147 5.69 10.63 -26.53
N HIS A 148 5.58 11.63 -25.67
CA HIS A 148 4.67 11.62 -24.53
C HIS A 148 4.39 13.07 -24.11
N ASP A 149 3.17 13.55 -24.30
CA ASP A 149 2.80 14.93 -23.97
C ASP A 149 2.41 15.11 -22.48
N GLY A 150 2.33 14.00 -21.74
CA GLY A 150 1.93 13.99 -20.33
C GLY A 150 0.41 14.13 -20.13
N LEU A 151 -0.36 14.23 -21.22
CA LEU A 151 -1.76 14.62 -21.17
C LEU A 151 -2.66 13.79 -22.08
N SER A 152 -2.44 13.72 -23.39
CA SER A 152 -3.41 13.18 -24.35
C SER A 152 -2.92 11.97 -25.14
N PHE A 153 -1.62 11.82 -25.37
CA PHE A 153 -1.10 10.70 -26.16
C PHE A 153 0.35 10.34 -25.81
N GLY A 154 0.77 9.16 -26.25
CA GLY A 154 2.18 8.78 -26.26
C GLY A 154 2.47 7.60 -27.17
N ARG A 155 3.73 7.50 -27.58
CA ARG A 155 4.32 6.40 -28.33
C ARG A 155 5.65 6.02 -27.71
N GLN A 156 5.80 4.74 -27.39
CA GLN A 156 7.01 4.16 -26.81
C GLN A 156 7.49 3.01 -27.69
N HIS A 157 8.81 2.88 -27.80
CA HIS A 157 9.47 1.74 -28.43
C HIS A 157 10.17 0.90 -27.38
N ILE A 158 10.12 -0.43 -27.55
CA ILE A 158 10.76 -1.41 -26.67
C ILE A 158 11.45 -2.44 -27.56
N GLN A 159 12.77 -2.60 -27.39
CA GLN A 159 13.53 -3.67 -28.05
C GLN A 159 13.74 -4.82 -27.05
N ASP A 160 13.32 -6.03 -27.42
CA ASP A 160 13.50 -7.26 -26.62
C ASP A 160 14.03 -8.36 -27.54
N GLY A 161 15.36 -8.44 -27.65
CA GLY A 161 16.03 -9.40 -28.52
C GLY A 161 15.63 -9.25 -30.00
N ALA A 162 14.93 -10.24 -30.53
CA ALA A 162 14.45 -10.26 -31.92
C ALA A 162 13.11 -9.56 -32.13
N LEU A 163 12.53 -8.97 -31.08
CA LEU A 163 11.24 -8.29 -31.11
C LEU A 163 11.40 -6.78 -30.97
N ARG A 164 10.67 -6.05 -31.81
CA ARG A 164 10.42 -4.63 -31.64
C ARG A 164 8.95 -4.42 -31.30
N LEU A 165 8.68 -3.93 -30.10
CA LEU A 165 7.33 -3.55 -29.67
C LEU A 165 7.17 -2.04 -29.79
N THR A 166 6.00 -1.61 -30.24
CA THR A 166 5.56 -0.22 -30.21
C THR A 166 4.26 -0.15 -29.42
N THR A 167 4.26 0.61 -28.33
CA THR A 167 3.10 0.84 -27.46
C THR A 167 2.63 2.27 -27.63
N GLU A 168 1.38 2.44 -28.04
CA GLU A 168 0.77 3.75 -28.29
C GLU A 168 -0.51 3.89 -27.47
N PHE A 169 -0.79 5.10 -26.99
CA PHE A 169 -2.10 5.42 -26.44
C PHE A 169 -2.59 6.78 -26.90
N VAL A 170 -3.91 6.93 -26.95
CA VAL A 170 -4.61 8.21 -27.11
C VAL A 170 -5.75 8.27 -26.11
N LYS A 171 -5.95 9.42 -25.48
CA LYS A 171 -7.10 9.73 -24.63
C LYS A 171 -8.06 10.66 -25.35
N ARG A 172 -9.35 10.42 -25.17
CA ARG A 172 -10.44 11.26 -25.67
C ARG A 172 -11.21 11.82 -24.46
N PRO A 173 -11.16 13.13 -24.21
CA PRO A 173 -12.00 13.75 -23.18
C PRO A 173 -13.49 13.52 -23.46
N GLY A 174 -14.28 13.36 -22.40
CA GLY A 174 -15.72 13.15 -22.50
C GLY A 174 -16.35 12.68 -21.20
N GLY A 175 -17.67 12.82 -21.10
CA GLY A 175 -18.43 12.39 -19.91
C GLY A 175 -18.05 13.15 -18.63
N GLN A 176 -18.32 12.53 -17.48
CA GLN A 176 -18.07 13.10 -16.14
C GLN A 176 -17.00 12.32 -15.35
N HIS A 177 -16.38 11.33 -16.00
CA HIS A 177 -15.56 10.31 -15.34
C HIS A 177 -14.13 10.20 -15.93
N GLY A 178 -13.64 11.26 -16.56
CA GLY A 178 -12.26 11.34 -17.08
C GLY A 178 -12.05 10.83 -18.51
N GLY A 179 -13.12 10.68 -19.29
CA GLY A 179 -13.07 10.33 -20.71
C GLY A 179 -12.73 8.88 -21.03
N ASP A 180 -12.41 8.64 -22.30
CA ASP A 180 -12.06 7.34 -22.86
C ASP A 180 -10.57 7.29 -23.22
N TRP A 181 -10.04 6.07 -23.38
CA TRP A 181 -8.69 5.88 -23.90
C TRP A 181 -8.60 4.63 -24.76
N SER A 182 -7.59 4.57 -25.62
CA SER A 182 -7.33 3.41 -26.49
C SER A 182 -5.84 3.14 -26.57
N TRP A 183 -5.49 1.86 -26.57
CA TRP A 183 -4.12 1.39 -26.77
C TRP A 183 -3.97 0.74 -28.14
N ARG A 184 -2.78 0.90 -28.72
CA ARG A 184 -2.31 0.05 -29.82
C ARG A 184 -0.96 -0.53 -29.42
N VAL A 185 -0.83 -1.84 -29.54
CA VAL A 185 0.42 -2.56 -29.32
C VAL A 185 0.78 -3.26 -30.62
N THR A 186 1.89 -2.87 -31.22
CA THR A 186 2.40 -3.45 -32.47
C THR A 186 3.67 -4.23 -32.17
N VAL A 187 3.75 -5.47 -32.66
CA VAL A 187 4.90 -6.35 -32.49
C VAL A 187 5.44 -6.70 -33.86
N GLU A 188 6.71 -6.38 -34.09
CA GLU A 188 7.40 -6.65 -35.35
C GLU A 188 8.68 -7.45 -35.09
N PRO A 189 9.04 -8.38 -35.98
CA PRO A 189 10.36 -8.97 -35.94
C PRO A 189 11.41 -7.89 -36.23
N GLN A 190 12.49 -7.88 -35.47
CA GLN A 190 13.66 -7.06 -35.77
C GLN A 190 14.17 -7.47 -37.16
N THR A 191 14.44 -6.50 -38.03
CA THR A 191 15.00 -6.72 -39.38
C THR A 191 16.35 -7.43 -39.31
N SER A 192 16.29 -8.75 -39.26
CA SER A 192 17.42 -9.67 -39.27
C SER A 192 17.17 -10.62 -40.44
N GLY A 193 18.20 -10.94 -41.23
CA GLY A 193 18.09 -11.72 -42.48
C GLY A 193 17.56 -13.16 -42.34
N THR A 194 17.05 -13.55 -41.17
CA THR A 194 16.49 -14.86 -40.88
C THR A 194 14.96 -14.77 -40.85
N SER A 195 14.31 -15.52 -41.73
CA SER A 195 12.85 -15.47 -42.00
C SER A 195 11.96 -16.05 -40.87
N ALA A 196 12.46 -16.17 -39.65
CA ALA A 196 11.70 -16.75 -38.54
C ALA A 196 10.75 -15.71 -37.94
N LEU A 197 9.44 -15.98 -38.02
CA LEU A 197 8.42 -15.17 -37.35
C LEU A 197 8.28 -15.65 -35.90
N PRO A 198 8.74 -14.88 -34.90
CA PRO A 198 8.60 -15.27 -33.51
C PRO A 198 7.13 -15.30 -33.12
N LEU A 199 6.72 -16.38 -32.44
CA LEU A 199 5.40 -16.46 -31.82
C LEU A 199 5.43 -15.67 -30.51
N VAL A 200 4.48 -14.75 -30.32
CA VAL A 200 4.42 -13.85 -29.16
C VAL A 200 3.05 -13.92 -28.52
N SER A 201 3.03 -14.09 -27.20
CA SER A 201 1.82 -13.96 -26.39
C SER A 201 1.78 -12.56 -25.78
N LEU A 202 0.69 -11.83 -26.00
CA LEU A 202 0.40 -10.54 -25.36
C LEU A 202 -0.70 -10.74 -24.31
N PHE A 203 -0.47 -10.17 -23.13
CA PHE A 203 -1.41 -10.25 -22.01
C PHE A 203 -1.89 -8.84 -21.67
N PHE A 204 -3.19 -8.63 -21.77
CA PHE A 204 -3.85 -7.39 -21.37
C PHE A 204 -4.64 -7.67 -20.10
N TYR A 205 -4.35 -6.95 -19.02
CA TYR A 205 -5.01 -7.16 -17.75
C TYR A 205 -5.66 -5.89 -17.22
N VAL A 206 -6.68 -6.10 -16.39
CA VAL A 206 -7.36 -5.08 -15.59
C VAL A 206 -7.42 -5.56 -14.15
N VAL A 207 -7.17 -4.66 -13.19
CA VAL A 207 -7.22 -4.94 -11.75
C VAL A 207 -8.05 -3.86 -11.06
N THR A 208 -8.96 -4.30 -10.20
CA THR A 208 -9.76 -3.47 -9.31
C THR A 208 -9.18 -3.51 -7.89
N ASP A 209 -9.07 -2.36 -7.22
CA ASP A 209 -8.50 -2.24 -5.86
C ASP A 209 -9.58 -2.22 -4.75
N GLY A 210 -10.73 -2.88 -5.00
CA GLY A 210 -11.89 -2.78 -4.13
C GLY A 210 -12.87 -3.95 -4.23
N LYS A 211 -14.13 -3.69 -3.86
CA LYS A 211 -15.25 -4.64 -4.00
C LYS A 211 -15.90 -4.62 -5.37
N GLU A 212 -15.29 -3.89 -6.30
CA GLU A 212 -15.80 -3.73 -7.66
C GLU A 212 -15.70 -5.06 -8.39
N VAL A 213 -16.80 -5.45 -9.05
CA VAL A 213 -16.88 -6.71 -9.78
C VAL A 213 -16.79 -6.40 -11.25
N LEU A 214 -15.86 -7.06 -11.93
CA LEU A 214 -15.78 -7.09 -13.38
C LEU A 214 -16.70 -8.19 -13.90
N VAL A 215 -17.56 -7.84 -14.85
CA VAL A 215 -18.52 -8.74 -15.47
C VAL A 215 -18.06 -9.03 -16.90
N PRO A 216 -17.50 -10.22 -17.18
CA PRO A 216 -17.10 -10.62 -18.52
C PRO A 216 -18.34 -10.96 -19.36
N GLU A 217 -18.37 -10.45 -20.58
CA GLU A 217 -19.39 -10.77 -21.57
C GLU A 217 -18.80 -11.64 -22.66
N VAL A 218 -19.35 -12.84 -22.78
CA VAL A 218 -18.85 -13.88 -23.68
C VAL A 218 -19.72 -13.90 -24.94
N GLY A 219 -19.08 -13.85 -26.11
CA GLY A 219 -19.73 -13.93 -27.40
C GLY A 219 -20.13 -15.35 -27.80
N ALA A 220 -20.69 -15.49 -29.00
CA ALA A 220 -20.92 -16.79 -29.60
C ALA A 220 -19.59 -17.53 -29.73
N LYS A 221 -19.56 -18.83 -29.37
CA LYS A 221 -18.36 -19.71 -29.33
C LYS A 221 -17.44 -19.54 -28.10
N GLY A 222 -17.89 -18.87 -27.04
CA GLY A 222 -17.10 -18.84 -25.78
C GLY A 222 -15.97 -17.80 -25.77
N GLN A 223 -15.85 -16.98 -26.82
CA GLN A 223 -14.82 -15.94 -26.91
C GLN A 223 -15.20 -14.72 -26.06
N LEU A 224 -14.26 -14.21 -25.25
CA LEU A 224 -14.47 -13.00 -24.46
C LEU A 224 -14.66 -11.79 -25.40
N LYS A 225 -15.83 -11.15 -25.35
CA LYS A 225 -16.17 -10.02 -26.21
C LYS A 225 -15.75 -8.70 -25.58
N PHE A 226 -16.16 -8.47 -24.33
CA PHE A 226 -15.75 -7.30 -23.55
C PHE A 226 -15.88 -7.60 -22.06
N ILE A 227 -15.24 -6.78 -21.23
CA ILE A 227 -15.41 -6.78 -19.79
C ILE A 227 -16.11 -5.48 -19.43
N SER A 228 -17.19 -5.56 -18.66
CA SER A 228 -17.87 -4.39 -18.11
C SER A 228 -17.61 -4.29 -16.60
N GLY A 229 -17.74 -3.09 -16.06
CA GLY A 229 -17.61 -2.87 -14.62
C GLY A 229 -18.23 -1.55 -14.23
N HIS A 230 -18.38 -1.36 -12.92
CA HIS A 230 -18.89 -0.13 -12.33
C HIS A 230 -18.03 0.25 -11.13
N SER A 231 -17.65 1.52 -11.02
CA SER A 231 -17.05 2.07 -9.80
C SER A 231 -17.67 3.42 -9.45
N SER A 232 -17.55 3.82 -8.18
CA SER A 232 -18.11 5.10 -7.72
C SER A 232 -17.47 6.32 -8.38
N GLU A 233 -16.22 6.19 -8.86
CA GLU A 233 -15.50 7.30 -9.50
C GLU A 233 -15.56 7.25 -11.04
N LEU A 234 -15.71 6.06 -11.63
CA LEU A 234 -15.74 5.88 -13.09
C LEU A 234 -17.16 5.76 -13.67
N GLY A 235 -18.16 5.50 -12.83
CA GLY A 235 -19.46 5.05 -13.29
C GLY A 235 -19.34 3.71 -14.02
N ASP A 236 -20.19 3.50 -15.03
CA ASP A 236 -20.15 2.32 -15.89
C ASP A 236 -19.04 2.43 -16.93
N PHE A 237 -18.19 1.40 -17.02
CA PHE A 237 -17.09 1.34 -17.99
C PHE A 237 -17.02 -0.01 -18.70
N ARG A 238 -16.31 -0.03 -19.84
CA ARG A 238 -16.12 -1.22 -20.68
C ARG A 238 -14.70 -1.30 -21.22
N PHE A 239 -14.11 -2.49 -21.15
CA PHE A 239 -12.87 -2.85 -21.84
C PHE A 239 -13.14 -3.82 -22.97
N THR A 240 -12.54 -3.59 -24.13
CA THR A 240 -12.70 -4.45 -25.31
C THR A 240 -11.35 -4.68 -25.95
N LEU A 241 -10.97 -5.96 -26.11
CA LEU A 241 -9.80 -6.35 -26.87
C LEU A 241 -10.24 -6.66 -28.30
N MET A 242 -9.77 -5.87 -29.27
CA MET A 242 -10.10 -6.07 -30.68
C MET A 242 -9.29 -7.21 -31.29
N ALA A 243 -9.80 -7.81 -32.38
CA ALA A 243 -9.06 -8.79 -33.15
C ALA A 243 -7.76 -8.17 -33.69
N PRO A 244 -6.62 -8.89 -33.65
CA PRO A 244 -5.36 -8.36 -34.15
C PRO A 244 -5.41 -8.21 -35.67
N THR A 245 -4.65 -7.25 -36.20
CA THR A 245 -4.48 -7.02 -37.64
C THR A 245 -3.00 -7.00 -38.00
N ASN A 246 -2.68 -7.01 -39.30
CA ASN A 246 -1.32 -6.68 -39.71
C ASN A 246 -1.06 -5.16 -39.50
N PRO A 247 0.19 -4.74 -39.23
CA PRO A 247 0.50 -3.32 -39.06
C PRO A 247 0.04 -2.49 -40.27
N GLY A 248 -0.78 -1.47 -40.04
CA GLY A 248 -1.32 -0.60 -41.09
C GLY A 248 -2.52 -1.15 -41.88
N ASP A 249 -2.94 -2.38 -41.61
CA ASP A 249 -4.10 -3.03 -42.23
C ASP A 249 -5.30 -3.08 -41.26
N THR A 250 -6.50 -3.23 -41.83
CA THR A 250 -7.77 -3.40 -41.12
C THR A 250 -8.27 -4.85 -41.15
N ALA A 251 -7.71 -5.71 -42.00
CA ALA A 251 -8.11 -7.10 -42.09
C ALA A 251 -7.71 -7.88 -40.80
N PRO A 252 -8.65 -8.63 -40.19
CA PRO A 252 -8.36 -9.40 -38.99
C PRO A 252 -7.43 -10.57 -39.30
N LYS A 253 -6.47 -10.81 -38.40
CA LYS A 253 -5.57 -11.95 -38.41
C LYS A 253 -6.08 -13.00 -37.44
N TYR A 254 -5.88 -14.27 -37.78
CA TYR A 254 -6.16 -15.36 -36.85
C TYR A 254 -5.27 -15.27 -35.60
N SER A 255 -5.88 -15.46 -34.44
CA SER A 255 -5.19 -15.49 -33.14
C SER A 255 -5.89 -16.43 -32.17
N SER A 256 -5.11 -17.02 -31.27
CA SER A 256 -5.62 -17.82 -30.15
C SER A 256 -5.81 -16.94 -28.93
N TYR A 257 -6.90 -17.16 -28.19
CA TYR A 257 -7.24 -16.41 -26.99
C TYR A 257 -7.26 -17.32 -25.77
N ASN A 258 -6.68 -16.86 -24.68
CA ASN A 258 -6.75 -17.50 -23.38
C ASN A 258 -7.11 -16.42 -22.35
N VAL A 259 -7.96 -16.76 -21.38
CA VAL A 259 -8.41 -15.84 -20.34
C VAL A 259 -8.17 -16.45 -18.97
N PHE A 260 -7.70 -15.63 -18.04
CA PHE A 260 -7.53 -15.97 -16.64
C PHE A 260 -8.30 -14.96 -15.79
N TRP A 261 -9.03 -15.46 -14.78
CA TRP A 261 -9.82 -14.62 -13.89
C TRP A 261 -9.76 -15.15 -12.45
N SER A 262 -9.39 -14.26 -11.53
CA SER A 262 -9.24 -14.57 -10.11
C SER A 262 -9.47 -13.31 -9.27
N SER A 263 -9.46 -13.48 -7.95
CA SER A 263 -9.23 -12.35 -7.04
C SER A 263 -7.82 -11.78 -7.26
N ASN A 264 -7.68 -10.48 -6.98
CA ASN A 264 -6.39 -9.79 -7.03
C ASN A 264 -5.45 -10.32 -5.94
N PRO A 265 -4.30 -10.94 -6.26
CA PRO A 265 -3.34 -11.42 -5.26
C PRO A 265 -2.56 -10.28 -4.60
N GLY A 266 -2.63 -9.07 -5.15
CA GLY A 266 -1.77 -7.93 -4.83
C GLY A 266 -0.92 -7.57 -6.05
N LEU A 267 -0.75 -6.26 -6.30
CA LEU A 267 -0.07 -5.76 -7.51
C LEU A 267 1.35 -6.33 -7.72
N PRO A 268 2.19 -6.50 -6.68
CA PRO A 268 3.53 -7.07 -6.86
C PRO A 268 3.53 -8.55 -7.30
N LEU A 269 2.46 -9.29 -6.99
CA LEU A 269 2.35 -10.73 -7.24
C LEU A 269 1.73 -11.08 -8.60
N LEU A 270 1.33 -10.07 -9.39
CA LEU A 270 0.70 -10.29 -10.69
C LEU A 270 1.60 -11.03 -11.67
N THR A 271 2.90 -10.74 -11.68
CA THR A 271 3.86 -11.40 -12.57
C THR A 271 4.00 -12.88 -12.20
N GLU A 272 4.13 -13.19 -10.90
CA GLU A 272 4.26 -14.56 -10.40
C GLU A 272 3.00 -15.38 -10.66
N MET A 273 1.81 -14.78 -10.51
CA MET A 273 0.55 -15.45 -10.80
C MET A 273 0.37 -15.79 -12.29
N ALA A 274 0.94 -14.98 -13.18
CA ALA A 274 0.87 -15.21 -14.62
C ALA A 274 1.92 -16.22 -15.12
N VAL A 275 2.94 -16.52 -14.31
CA VAL A 275 3.93 -17.55 -14.60
C VAL A 275 3.43 -18.88 -14.03
N PRO A 276 3.32 -19.94 -14.85
CA PRO A 276 2.98 -21.28 -14.34
C PRO A 276 4.00 -21.72 -13.28
N GLY A 277 3.54 -22.07 -12.08
CA GLY A 277 4.41 -22.62 -11.03
C GLY A 277 4.96 -23.99 -11.43
N GLU A 278 6.24 -24.25 -11.16
CA GLU A 278 6.91 -25.52 -11.44
C GLU A 278 6.33 -26.73 -10.67
N GLU A 279 5.45 -26.50 -9.68
CA GLU A 279 4.96 -27.56 -8.77
C GLU A 279 3.57 -28.13 -9.12
N GLU A 280 2.83 -27.56 -10.09
CA GLU A 280 1.59 -28.17 -10.56
C GLU A 280 1.84 -29.08 -11.76
N ALA A 281 1.60 -30.38 -11.57
CA ALA A 281 1.71 -31.42 -12.61
C ALA A 281 0.76 -31.25 -13.81
N ASN A 282 -0.01 -30.15 -13.91
CA ASN A 282 -0.69 -29.73 -15.13
C ASN A 282 -1.16 -28.25 -15.02
N PRO A 283 -0.29 -27.25 -15.26
CA PRO A 283 -0.62 -25.82 -15.07
C PRO A 283 -1.70 -25.30 -16.04
N TRP A 284 -2.05 -26.12 -17.03
CA TRP A 284 -2.98 -25.78 -18.11
C TRP A 284 -4.40 -26.35 -17.90
N SER A 285 -4.63 -27.09 -16.80
CA SER A 285 -5.94 -27.71 -16.53
C SER A 285 -7.04 -26.72 -16.13
N SER A 286 -6.67 -25.54 -15.63
CA SER A 286 -7.60 -24.45 -15.27
C SER A 286 -7.88 -23.48 -16.42
N TRP A 287 -7.18 -23.60 -17.55
CA TRP A 287 -7.42 -22.81 -18.74
C TRP A 287 -8.55 -23.43 -19.54
N GLN A 288 -9.73 -22.83 -19.47
CA GLN A 288 -10.78 -23.16 -20.43
C GLN A 288 -10.38 -22.62 -21.79
N ALA A 289 -9.87 -23.50 -22.65
CA ALA A 289 -9.73 -23.21 -24.08
C ALA A 289 -11.13 -22.99 -24.67
N ALA A 290 -11.44 -21.74 -25.01
CA ALA A 290 -12.52 -21.44 -25.94
C ALA A 290 -11.93 -21.40 -27.35
N CYS A 291 -12.17 -22.46 -28.13
CA CYS A 291 -11.86 -22.52 -29.56
C CYS A 291 -12.71 -21.53 -30.37
#